data_AF-N8XE24-F1
#
_entry.id   AF-N8XE24-F1
#
_cell.length_a   1.000
_cell.length_b   1.000
_cell.length_c   1.000
_cell.angle_alpha   90.00
_cell.angle_beta   90.00
_cell.angle_gamma   90.00
#
_symmetry.space_group_name_H-M   'P 1'
#
loop_
_entity.id
_entity.type
_entity.pdbx_description
1 polymer ?
#
loop_
_entity_poly.entity_id
_entity_poly.type
_entity_poly.pdbx_seq_one_letter_code
_entity_poly.pdbx_strand_id
1 'polypeptide(L)'
;MNRIYIILGVVVLVMIGVVWKSNSDRKAREEALAQQTQQHNQKMAQIEAENQARLAQEARDKAQKEQARIESNKQAKIEQANFNKDHQVVSNQATVEKKAEDDKPDKIKEIENKVKELAFDPDSAKFRNQKGNCGEVNAKNRFGGYTGYRRFIYNSETDTVSIEDEDDGLYNPKMMNILWQKKCP
;
A
#
# COMPACT_ATOMS: atom_id res chain seq x y z
N MET A 1 109.58 -16.41 29.25
CA MET A 1 108.88 -16.21 27.97
C MET A 1 107.63 -17.09 27.81
N ASN A 2 107.63 -18.40 28.12
CA ASN A 2 106.45 -19.27 27.90
C ASN A 2 105.15 -18.87 28.62
N ARG A 3 105.18 -18.32 29.85
CA ARG A 3 103.95 -17.98 30.61
C ARG A 3 103.14 -16.84 29.98
N ILE A 4 103.80 -15.89 29.32
CA ILE A 4 103.14 -14.75 28.65
C ILE A 4 102.34 -15.24 27.44
N TYR A 5 102.90 -16.16 26.65
CA TYR A 5 102.20 -16.74 25.49
C TYR A 5 100.99 -17.58 25.87
N ILE A 6 101.05 -18.30 27.00
CA ILE A 6 99.90 -19.05 27.52
C ILE A 6 98.75 -18.10 27.89
N ILE A 7 99.06 -16.99 28.59
CA ILE A 7 98.04 -15.99 28.97
C ILE A 7 97.43 -15.34 27.72
N LEU A 8 98.25 -14.93 26.75
CA LEU A 8 97.77 -14.36 25.49
C LEU A 8 96.88 -15.34 24.72
N GLY A 9 97.24 -16.62 24.67
CA GLY A 9 96.42 -17.66 24.03
C GLY A 9 95.04 -17.80 24.67
N VAL A 10 94.95 -17.76 26.01
CA VAL A 10 93.67 -17.81 26.73
C VAL A 10 92.82 -16.57 26.44
N VAL A 11 93.42 -15.37 26.44
CA VAL A 11 92.70 -14.13 26.12
C VAL A 11 92.13 -14.16 24.71
N VAL A 12 92.89 -14.64 23.72
CA VAL A 12 92.41 -14.76 22.33
C VAL A 12 91.25 -15.75 22.22
N LEU A 13 91.32 -16.89 22.90
CA LEU A 13 90.23 -17.87 22.90
C LEU A 13 88.94 -17.32 23.54
N VAL A 14 89.06 -16.56 24.63
CA VAL A 14 87.91 -15.88 25.26
C VAL A 14 87.30 -14.87 24.29
N MET A 15 88.12 -14.06 23.61
CA MET A 15 87.64 -13.08 22.62
C MET A 15 86.92 -13.74 21.44
N ILE A 16 87.43 -14.87 20.93
CA ILE A 16 86.77 -15.64 19.86
C ILE A 16 85.42 -16.18 20.34
N GLY A 17 85.35 -16.70 21.56
CA GLY A 17 84.10 -17.19 22.16
C GLY A 17 83.03 -16.10 22.31
N VAL A 18 83.43 -14.89 22.75
CA VAL A 18 82.52 -13.74 22.88
C VAL A 18 82.00 -13.27 21.52
N VAL A 19 82.87 -13.16 20.51
CA VAL A 19 82.47 -12.76 19.14
C VAL A 19 81.53 -13.78 18.52
N TRP A 20 81.81 -15.08 18.67
CA TRP A 20 80.94 -16.14 18.16
C TRP A 20 79.56 -16.13 18.82
N LYS A 21 79.51 -16.01 20.16
CA LYS A 21 78.26 -15.88 20.91
C LYS A 21 77.46 -14.64 20.49
N SER A 22 78.12 -13.50 20.37
CA SER A 22 77.50 -12.24 19.94
C SER A 22 76.90 -12.35 18.53
N ASN A 23 77.61 -12.99 17.59
CA ASN A 23 77.11 -13.20 16.24
C ASN A 23 75.92 -14.18 16.19
N SER A 24 75.99 -15.27 16.96
CA SER A 24 74.88 -16.23 17.10
C SER A 24 73.63 -15.57 17.71
N ASP A 25 73.80 -14.75 18.75
CA ASP A 25 72.71 -14.02 19.40
C ASP A 25 72.08 -12.99 18.46
N ARG A 26 72.86 -12.34 17.56
CA ARG A 26 72.30 -11.45 16.53
C ARG A 26 71.41 -12.20 15.54
N LYS A 27 71.87 -13.36 15.05
CA LYS A 27 71.07 -14.18 14.11
C LYS A 27 69.77 -14.68 14.74
N ALA A 28 69.81 -15.13 15.99
CA ALA A 28 68.61 -15.55 16.72
C ALA A 28 67.58 -14.41 16.90
N ARG A 29 68.05 -13.17 17.13
CA ARG A 29 67.17 -11.99 17.20
C ARG A 29 66.58 -11.62 15.86
N GLU A 30 67.33 -11.73 14.77
CA GLU A 30 66.84 -11.49 13.41
C GLU A 30 65.75 -12.50 13.02
N GLU A 31 65.94 -13.79 13.32
CA GLU A 31 64.94 -14.83 13.09
C GLU A 31 63.69 -14.62 13.96
N ALA A 32 63.86 -14.26 15.24
CA ALA A 32 62.74 -13.96 16.13
C ALA A 32 61.95 -12.72 15.66
N LEU A 33 62.64 -11.67 15.21
CA LEU A 33 62.00 -10.48 14.65
C LEU A 33 61.25 -10.84 13.36
N ALA A 34 61.87 -11.61 12.46
CA ALA A 34 61.22 -12.06 11.23
C ALA A 34 59.96 -12.89 11.51
N GLN A 35 60.01 -13.82 12.47
CA GLN A 35 58.84 -14.58 12.91
C GLN A 35 57.77 -13.68 13.52
N GLN A 36 58.15 -12.71 14.36
CA GLN A 36 57.22 -11.75 14.94
C GLN A 36 56.54 -10.88 13.87
N THR A 37 57.31 -10.40 12.88
CA THR A 37 56.79 -9.65 11.74
C THR A 37 55.83 -10.50 10.90
N GLN A 38 56.18 -11.77 10.62
CA GLN A 38 55.29 -12.69 9.91
C GLN A 38 53.99 -12.94 10.67
N GLN A 39 54.06 -13.21 11.97
CA GLN A 39 52.87 -13.40 12.80
C GLN A 39 52.01 -12.14 12.85
N HIS A 40 52.63 -10.97 12.99
CA HIS A 40 51.90 -9.71 12.96
C HIS A 40 51.20 -9.49 11.62
N ASN A 41 51.91 -9.69 10.50
CA ASN A 41 51.34 -9.56 9.16
C ASN A 41 50.19 -10.55 8.93
N GLN A 42 50.32 -11.80 9.41
CA GLN A 42 49.25 -12.80 9.36
C GLN A 42 48.03 -12.38 10.17
N LYS A 43 48.22 -11.85 11.39
CA LYS A 43 47.12 -11.33 12.21
C LYS A 43 46.41 -10.16 11.54
N MET A 44 47.16 -9.25 10.93
CA MET A 44 46.58 -8.11 10.21
C MET A 44 45.77 -8.59 8.99
N ALA A 45 46.29 -9.56 8.23
CA ALA A 45 45.55 -10.17 7.12
C ALA A 45 44.27 -10.89 7.57
N GLN A 46 44.30 -11.58 8.72
CA GLN A 46 43.11 -12.22 9.30
C GLN A 46 42.07 -11.19 9.73
N ILE A 47 42.49 -10.13 10.43
CA ILE A 47 41.60 -9.04 10.88
C ILE A 47 40.99 -8.32 9.67
N GLU A 48 41.75 -8.11 8.60
CA GLU A 48 41.23 -7.52 7.38
C GLU A 48 40.17 -8.42 6.72
N ALA A 49 40.45 -9.72 6.58
CA ALA A 49 39.50 -10.70 6.04
C ALA A 49 38.21 -10.79 6.89
N GLU A 50 38.34 -10.79 8.22
CA GLU A 50 37.20 -10.79 9.14
C GLU A 50 36.38 -9.49 9.02
N ASN A 51 37.04 -8.33 8.97
CA ASN A 51 36.36 -7.05 8.77
C ASN A 51 35.63 -6.98 7.43
N GLN A 52 36.25 -7.47 6.35
CA GLN A 52 35.61 -7.56 5.04
C GLN A 52 34.39 -8.50 5.07
N ALA A 53 34.50 -9.66 5.73
CA ALA A 53 33.39 -10.59 5.90
C ALA A 53 32.24 -9.98 6.72
N ARG A 54 32.56 -9.27 7.82
CA ARG A 54 31.58 -8.56 8.65
C ARG A 54 30.86 -7.46 7.86
N LEU A 55 31.60 -6.66 7.09
CA LEU A 55 31.01 -5.63 6.22
C LEU A 55 30.11 -6.24 5.14
N ALA A 56 30.51 -7.38 4.56
CA ALA A 56 29.69 -8.09 3.58
C ALA A 56 28.41 -8.66 4.19
N GLN A 57 28.48 -9.21 5.41
CA GLN A 57 27.29 -9.65 6.15
C GLN A 57 26.37 -8.47 6.49
N GLU A 58 26.92 -7.38 7.02
CA GLU A 58 26.14 -6.19 7.34
C GLU A 58 25.45 -5.60 6.10
N ALA A 59 26.14 -5.57 4.95
CA ALA A 59 25.56 -5.15 3.68
C ALA A 59 24.43 -6.08 3.21
N ARG A 60 24.59 -7.41 3.39
CA ARG A 60 23.53 -8.39 3.09
C ARG A 60 22.33 -8.23 4.00
N ASP A 61 22.55 -8.05 5.31
CA ASP A 61 21.48 -7.86 6.29
C ASP A 61 20.72 -6.56 6.04
N LYS A 62 21.42 -5.48 5.70
CA LYS A 62 20.82 -4.21 5.29
C LYS A 62 20.01 -4.37 4.00
N ALA A 63 20.55 -5.07 3.00
CA ALA A 63 19.84 -5.34 1.76
C ALA A 63 18.59 -6.20 1.98
N GLN A 64 18.66 -7.23 2.84
CA GLN A 64 17.51 -8.06 3.20
C GLN A 64 16.44 -7.27 3.96
N LYS A 65 16.85 -6.45 4.94
CA LYS A 65 15.92 -5.56 5.67
C LYS A 65 15.23 -4.58 4.75
N GLU A 66 15.96 -3.99 3.80
CA GLU A 66 15.37 -3.07 2.83
C GLU A 66 14.43 -3.79 1.86
N GLN A 67 14.80 -4.98 1.37
CA GLN A 67 13.91 -5.82 0.56
C GLN A 67 12.63 -6.20 1.30
N ALA A 68 12.73 -6.62 2.56
CA ALA A 68 11.58 -6.93 3.40
C ALA A 68 10.69 -5.69 3.63
N ARG A 69 11.29 -4.50 3.79
CA ARG A 69 10.56 -3.22 3.86
C ARG A 69 9.81 -2.95 2.56
N ILE A 70 10.46 -3.12 1.42
CA ILE A 70 9.84 -2.89 0.10
C ILE A 70 8.69 -3.89 -0.11
N GLU A 71 8.89 -5.15 0.22
CA GLU A 71 7.87 -6.20 0.11
C GLU A 71 6.68 -5.92 1.03
N SER A 72 6.91 -5.59 2.30
CA SER A 72 5.86 -5.20 3.24
C SER A 72 5.08 -3.98 2.73
N ASN A 73 5.77 -2.95 2.21
CA ASN A 73 5.10 -1.79 1.61
C ASN A 73 4.30 -2.16 0.34
N LYS A 74 4.79 -3.09 -0.49
CA LYS A 74 4.05 -3.60 -1.64
C LYS A 74 2.80 -4.36 -1.21
N GLN A 75 2.93 -5.23 -0.21
CA GLN A 75 1.82 -6.01 0.33
C GLN A 75 0.76 -5.09 0.95
N ALA A 76 1.16 -4.08 1.73
CA ALA A 76 0.25 -3.08 2.26
C ALA A 76 -0.49 -2.30 1.16
N LYS A 77 0.20 -1.97 0.04
CA LYS A 77 -0.46 -1.34 -1.12
C LYS A 77 -1.44 -2.29 -1.81
N ILE A 78 -1.12 -3.57 -1.94
CA ILE A 78 -2.01 -4.59 -2.50
C ILE A 78 -3.23 -4.78 -1.59
N GLU A 79 -3.02 -4.87 -0.29
CA GLU A 79 -4.09 -4.99 0.70
C GLU A 79 -4.98 -3.74 0.72
N GLN A 80 -4.42 -2.53 0.64
CA GLN A 80 -5.20 -1.30 0.45
C GLN A 80 -5.96 -1.29 -0.88
N ALA A 81 -5.36 -1.76 -1.97
CA ALA A 81 -6.04 -1.85 -3.27
C ALA A 81 -7.18 -2.88 -3.24
N ASN A 82 -6.97 -4.02 -2.58
CA ASN A 82 -7.99 -5.05 -2.37
C ASN A 82 -9.09 -4.54 -1.44
N PHE A 83 -8.75 -3.88 -0.34
CA PHE A 83 -9.73 -3.25 0.57
C PHE A 83 -10.56 -2.18 -0.14
N ASN A 84 -9.94 -1.33 -0.98
CA ASN A 84 -10.67 -0.35 -1.78
C ASN A 84 -11.55 -1.02 -2.84
N LYS A 85 -11.10 -2.12 -3.42
CA LYS A 85 -11.89 -2.94 -4.35
C LYS A 85 -13.05 -3.62 -3.63
N ASP A 86 -12.85 -4.12 -2.42
CA ASP A 86 -13.88 -4.72 -1.59
C ASP A 86 -14.86 -3.66 -1.09
N HIS A 87 -14.40 -2.45 -0.77
CA HIS A 87 -15.29 -1.33 -0.44
C HIS A 87 -16.09 -0.86 -1.67
N GLN A 88 -15.50 -0.91 -2.86
CA GLN A 88 -16.22 -0.72 -4.13
C GLN A 88 -17.14 -1.91 -4.46
N VAL A 89 -16.82 -3.14 -4.02
CA VAL A 89 -17.67 -4.32 -4.20
C VAL A 89 -18.78 -4.37 -3.15
N VAL A 90 -18.61 -3.80 -1.96
CA VAL A 90 -19.64 -3.62 -0.92
C VAL A 90 -20.59 -2.49 -1.31
N SER A 91 -20.09 -1.39 -1.90
CA SER A 91 -20.98 -0.41 -2.54
C SER A 91 -21.69 -1.02 -3.77
N ASN A 92 -21.04 -1.94 -4.49
CA ASN A 92 -21.67 -2.70 -5.57
C ASN A 92 -22.60 -3.83 -5.07
N GLN A 93 -22.42 -4.37 -3.85
CA GLN A 93 -23.26 -5.41 -3.24
C GLN A 93 -24.48 -4.82 -2.55
N ALA A 94 -24.39 -3.59 -2.03
CA ALA A 94 -25.59 -2.77 -1.77
C ALA A 94 -26.37 -2.47 -3.07
N THR A 95 -25.76 -2.63 -4.24
CA THR A 95 -26.44 -2.61 -5.55
C THR A 95 -26.84 -4.00 -6.07
N VAL A 96 -26.40 -5.10 -5.45
CA VAL A 96 -26.82 -6.46 -5.84
C VAL A 96 -28.25 -6.75 -5.38
N GLU A 97 -28.75 -6.12 -4.32
CA GLU A 97 -30.19 -6.17 -3.98
C GLU A 97 -31.08 -5.40 -4.97
N LYS A 98 -30.51 -4.51 -5.79
CA LYS A 98 -31.25 -3.77 -6.85
C LYS A 98 -31.21 -4.44 -8.23
N LYS A 99 -30.56 -5.59 -8.40
CA LYS A 99 -30.33 -6.20 -9.72
C LYS A 99 -31.34 -7.27 -10.13
N ALA A 100 -32.47 -7.37 -9.41
CA ALA A 100 -33.58 -8.26 -9.76
C ALA A 100 -34.71 -7.52 -10.54
N GLU A 101 -34.57 -6.23 -10.81
CA GLU A 101 -35.60 -5.40 -11.46
C GLU A 101 -35.13 -4.82 -12.81
N ASP A 102 -34.26 -5.55 -13.52
CA ASP A 102 -33.54 -5.05 -14.70
C ASP A 102 -34.11 -5.54 -16.04
N ASP A 103 -35.39 -5.94 -16.06
CA ASP A 103 -36.17 -6.30 -17.27
C ASP A 103 -37.34 -5.31 -17.53
N LYS A 104 -37.22 -4.06 -17.07
CA LYS A 104 -38.17 -2.99 -17.45
C LYS A 104 -37.76 -2.41 -18.82
N PRO A 105 -38.72 -2.17 -19.74
CA PRO A 105 -38.43 -1.61 -21.07
C PRO A 105 -37.67 -0.29 -20.94
N ASP A 106 -36.68 -0.07 -21.81
CA ASP A 106 -35.74 1.08 -21.78
C ASP A 106 -36.44 2.44 -21.55
N LYS A 107 -37.66 2.60 -22.08
CA LYS A 107 -38.49 3.80 -21.92
C LYS A 107 -38.89 4.09 -20.46
N ILE A 108 -39.15 3.07 -19.66
CA ILE A 108 -39.51 3.24 -18.25
C ILE A 108 -38.32 3.79 -17.46
N LYS A 109 -37.11 3.30 -17.73
CA LYS A 109 -35.88 3.79 -17.10
C LYS A 109 -35.61 5.26 -17.43
N GLU A 110 -35.84 5.66 -18.67
CA GLU A 110 -35.74 7.06 -19.10
C GLU A 110 -36.69 7.96 -18.31
N ILE A 111 -37.95 7.55 -18.16
CA ILE A 111 -38.96 8.27 -17.39
C ILE A 111 -38.57 8.36 -15.91
N GLU A 112 -38.13 7.26 -15.31
CA GLU A 112 -37.66 7.26 -13.92
C GLU A 112 -36.50 8.26 -13.72
N ASN A 113 -35.58 8.35 -14.68
CA ASN A 113 -34.46 9.31 -14.62
C ASN A 113 -34.93 10.76 -14.68
N LYS A 114 -35.87 11.08 -15.58
CA LYS A 114 -36.49 12.42 -15.64
C LYS A 114 -37.21 12.79 -14.34
N VAL A 115 -37.88 11.83 -13.71
CA VAL A 115 -38.56 12.06 -12.42
C VAL A 115 -37.54 12.26 -11.29
N LYS A 116 -36.41 11.53 -11.30
CA LYS A 116 -35.31 11.68 -10.33
C LYS A 116 -34.69 13.07 -10.37
N GLU A 117 -34.56 13.69 -11.54
CA GLU A 117 -34.01 15.05 -11.71
C GLU A 117 -34.84 16.11 -10.96
N LEU A 118 -36.14 15.86 -10.75
CA LEU A 118 -37.01 16.76 -9.99
C LEU A 118 -36.99 16.51 -8.47
N ALA A 119 -36.41 15.40 -8.03
CA ALA A 119 -36.29 15.09 -6.61
C ALA A 119 -35.12 15.86 -5.98
N PHE A 120 -35.26 16.21 -4.70
CA PHE A 120 -34.16 16.87 -3.96
C PHE A 120 -32.91 15.97 -3.85
N ASP A 121 -33.13 14.68 -3.64
CA ASP A 121 -32.09 13.64 -3.62
C ASP A 121 -32.44 12.58 -4.68
N PRO A 122 -31.86 12.68 -5.90
CA PRO A 122 -32.15 11.79 -7.03
C PRO A 122 -31.90 10.30 -6.74
N ASP A 123 -30.86 9.99 -5.97
CA ASP A 123 -30.47 8.61 -5.65
C ASP A 123 -31.41 7.97 -4.62
N SER A 124 -32.16 8.79 -3.88
CA SER A 124 -33.16 8.34 -2.92
C SER A 124 -34.51 7.98 -3.53
N ALA A 125 -34.76 8.30 -4.80
CA ALA A 125 -36.07 8.12 -5.41
C ALA A 125 -36.45 6.64 -5.51
N LYS A 126 -37.66 6.31 -5.06
CA LYS A 126 -38.27 5.00 -5.13
C LYS A 126 -39.54 5.07 -5.96
N PHE A 127 -39.69 4.15 -6.91
CA PHE A 127 -40.81 4.08 -7.83
C PHE A 127 -41.70 2.88 -7.51
N ARG A 128 -43.01 3.04 -7.65
CA ARG A 128 -43.98 1.93 -7.58
C ARG A 128 -45.17 2.18 -8.50
N ASN A 129 -45.94 1.13 -8.78
CA ASN A 129 -47.17 1.19 -9.57
C ASN A 129 -47.01 1.87 -10.94
N GLN A 130 -45.84 1.71 -11.57
CA GLN A 130 -45.56 2.34 -12.86
C GLN A 130 -46.24 1.60 -14.02
N LYS A 131 -47.03 2.34 -14.80
CA LYS A 131 -47.70 1.88 -16.01
C LYS A 131 -47.46 2.89 -17.12
N GLY A 132 -46.57 2.54 -18.06
CA GLY A 132 -46.17 3.45 -19.14
C GLY A 132 -45.60 4.76 -18.59
N ASN A 133 -46.28 5.86 -18.88
CA ASN A 133 -45.84 7.22 -18.52
C ASN A 133 -46.28 7.68 -17.12
N CYS A 134 -46.98 6.85 -16.36
CA CYS A 134 -47.51 7.22 -15.06
C CYS A 134 -47.02 6.28 -13.96
N GLY A 135 -46.86 6.79 -12.75
CA GLY A 135 -46.49 5.99 -11.59
C GLY A 135 -46.49 6.80 -10.30
N GLU A 136 -45.99 6.19 -9.23
CA GLU A 136 -45.79 6.87 -7.96
C GLU A 136 -44.31 6.94 -7.61
N VAL A 137 -43.88 8.09 -7.11
CA VAL A 137 -42.50 8.34 -6.66
C VAL A 137 -42.48 8.81 -5.21
N ASN A 138 -41.50 8.32 -4.45
CA ASN A 138 -41.18 8.81 -3.12
C ASN A 138 -39.68 9.10 -3.04
N ALA A 139 -39.31 10.28 -2.57
CA ALA A 139 -37.93 10.72 -2.44
C ALA A 139 -37.72 11.43 -1.11
N LYS A 140 -36.47 11.53 -0.66
CA LYS A 140 -36.14 12.26 0.56
C LYS A 140 -36.35 13.76 0.34
N ASN A 141 -36.91 14.41 1.36
CA ASN A 141 -36.99 15.87 1.43
C ASN A 141 -35.64 16.47 1.87
N ARG A 142 -35.58 17.80 1.99
CA ARG A 142 -34.38 18.54 2.44
C ARG A 142 -33.86 18.13 3.82
N PHE A 143 -34.72 17.53 4.64
CA PHE A 143 -34.41 17.05 5.98
C PHE A 143 -34.04 15.56 6.01
N GLY A 144 -33.93 14.91 4.84
CA GLY A 144 -33.51 13.51 4.70
C GLY A 144 -34.61 12.47 4.95
N GLY A 145 -35.86 12.89 5.19
CA GLY A 145 -37.00 12.00 5.43
C GLY A 145 -37.85 11.77 4.18
N TYR A 146 -38.45 10.58 4.05
CA TYR A 146 -39.44 10.28 3.02
C TYR A 146 -40.81 10.82 3.44
N THR A 147 -41.46 11.60 2.58
CA THR A 147 -42.76 12.25 2.86
C THR A 147 -43.97 11.46 2.40
N GLY A 148 -43.76 10.40 1.62
CA GLY A 148 -44.83 9.58 1.07
C GLY A 148 -44.76 9.50 -0.44
N TYR A 149 -45.44 8.50 -1.00
CA TYR A 149 -45.54 8.34 -2.44
C TYR A 149 -46.50 9.35 -3.03
N ARG A 150 -46.05 10.04 -4.08
CA ARG A 150 -46.82 11.04 -4.83
C ARG A 150 -46.93 10.57 -6.27
N ARG A 151 -48.08 10.82 -6.89
CA ARG A 151 -48.31 10.46 -8.29
C ARG A 151 -47.48 11.34 -9.21
N PHE A 152 -46.92 10.76 -10.26
CA PHE A 152 -46.28 11.50 -11.34
C PHE A 152 -46.85 11.10 -12.71
N ILE A 153 -46.89 12.07 -13.61
CA ILE A 153 -47.27 11.89 -15.01
C ILE A 153 -46.16 12.46 -15.88
N TYR A 154 -45.60 11.63 -16.75
CA TYR A 154 -44.67 12.06 -17.79
C TYR A 154 -45.42 12.39 -19.08
N ASN A 155 -45.21 13.59 -19.60
CA ASN A 155 -45.72 13.99 -20.90
C ASN A 155 -44.63 13.86 -21.96
N SER A 156 -44.76 12.85 -22.82
CA SER A 156 -43.82 12.59 -23.92
C SER A 156 -43.84 13.66 -25.02
N GLU A 157 -44.91 14.46 -25.14
CA GLU A 157 -45.01 15.52 -26.15
C GLU A 157 -44.21 16.76 -25.75
N THR A 158 -44.16 17.06 -24.45
CA THR A 158 -43.50 18.25 -23.91
C THR A 158 -42.20 17.95 -23.16
N ASP A 159 -41.81 16.67 -23.03
CA ASP A 159 -40.69 16.19 -22.22
C ASP A 159 -40.71 16.74 -20.78
N THR A 160 -41.90 16.80 -20.18
CA THR A 160 -42.09 17.33 -18.81
C THR A 160 -42.69 16.29 -17.88
N VAL A 161 -42.22 16.28 -16.64
CA VAL A 161 -42.78 15.48 -15.54
C VAL A 161 -43.61 16.38 -14.63
N SER A 162 -44.85 15.97 -14.37
CA SER A 162 -45.74 16.61 -13.40
C SER A 162 -45.88 15.70 -12.18
N ILE A 163 -45.57 16.22 -10.99
CA ILE A 163 -45.64 15.47 -9.73
C ILE A 163 -46.76 16.08 -8.87
N GLU A 164 -47.54 15.23 -8.23
CA GLU A 164 -48.60 15.64 -7.30
C GLU A 164 -47.99 16.40 -6.12
N ASP A 165 -48.54 17.56 -5.82
CA ASP A 165 -48.12 18.38 -4.69
C ASP A 165 -49.34 19.04 -4.06
N GLU A 166 -49.40 19.04 -2.73
CA GLU A 166 -50.54 19.60 -1.99
C GLU A 166 -50.51 21.13 -2.00
N ASP A 167 -49.31 21.72 -2.07
CA ASP A 167 -49.08 23.15 -2.02
C ASP A 167 -49.07 23.81 -3.41
N ASP A 168 -49.07 23.01 -4.49
CA ASP A 168 -49.10 23.50 -5.87
C ASP A 168 -50.53 23.76 -6.36
N GLY A 169 -50.75 24.96 -6.90
CA GLY A 169 -52.02 25.34 -7.53
C GLY A 169 -52.34 24.53 -8.79
N LEU A 170 -51.33 24.02 -9.50
CA LEU A 170 -51.50 23.33 -10.79
C LEU A 170 -51.66 21.82 -10.68
N TYR A 171 -50.97 21.16 -9.74
CA TYR A 171 -50.94 19.70 -9.63
C TYR A 171 -51.46 19.15 -8.28
N ASN A 172 -52.42 19.87 -7.68
CA ASN A 172 -53.11 19.42 -6.48
C ASN A 172 -53.83 18.07 -6.68
N PRO A 173 -54.18 17.34 -5.58
CA PRO A 173 -54.77 16.02 -5.67
C PRO A 173 -56.04 15.92 -6.52
N LYS A 174 -56.87 16.99 -6.57
CA LYS A 174 -58.09 17.03 -7.39
C LYS A 174 -57.75 17.10 -8.88
N MET A 175 -56.84 17.99 -9.27
CA MET A 175 -56.40 18.13 -10.65
C MET A 175 -55.64 16.89 -11.11
N MET A 176 -54.76 16.38 -10.26
CA MET A 176 -54.02 15.15 -10.53
C MET A 176 -54.96 13.97 -10.79
N ASN A 177 -56.07 13.84 -10.05
CA ASN A 177 -57.03 12.77 -10.29
C ASN A 177 -57.65 12.84 -11.70
N ILE A 178 -58.01 14.04 -12.18
CA ILE A 178 -58.56 14.23 -13.53
C ILE A 178 -57.51 13.91 -14.60
N LEU A 179 -56.28 14.42 -14.43
CA LEU A 179 -55.19 14.17 -15.36
C LEU A 179 -54.82 12.69 -15.43
N TRP A 180 -54.79 12.02 -14.27
CA TRP A 180 -54.50 10.61 -14.15
C TRP A 180 -55.53 9.77 -14.91
N GLN A 181 -56.84 10.01 -14.72
CA GLN A 181 -57.89 9.30 -15.45
C GLN A 181 -57.80 9.50 -16.97
N LYS A 182 -57.32 10.66 -17.43
CA LYS A 182 -57.25 10.99 -18.85
C LYS A 182 -55.98 10.46 -19.52
N LYS A 183 -54.84 10.48 -18.83
CA LYS A 183 -53.51 10.24 -19.39
C LYS A 183 -52.90 8.89 -18.99
N CYS A 184 -53.39 8.29 -17.91
CA CYS A 184 -52.87 7.04 -17.38
C CYS A 184 -53.92 5.92 -17.56
N PRO A 185 -53.58 4.83 -18.27
CA PRO A 185 -54.47 3.69 -18.47
C PRO A 185 -54.60 2.78 -17.23
#